data_AF-A0A7C7QMM1-F1
#
_entry.id   AF-A0A7C7QMM1-F1
#
_cell.length_a   1.000
_cell.length_b   1.000
_cell.length_c   1.000
_cell.angle_alpha   90.00
_cell.angle_beta   90.00
_cell.angle_gamma   90.00
#
_symmetry.space_group_name_H-M   'P 1'
#
loop_
_entity.id
_entity.type
_entity.pdbx_description
1 polymer ?
#
loop_
_entity_poly.entity_id
_entity_poly.type
_entity_poly.pdbx_seq_one_letter_code
_entity_poly.pdbx_strand_id
1 'polypeptide(L)' 'MPRPDRRRIRDKIDSLRENLPDPDTTKTKGDSPFPRSRVGDYRIIYEICEDTLVILMLKMGHRKEIYKRLN' A
#
# COMPACT_ATOMS: atom_id res chain seq x y z
N MET A 1 -12.47 -1.38 -8.30
CA MET A 1 -11.62 -2.41 -7.65
C MET A 1 -12.38 -3.72 -7.51
N PRO A 2 -11.85 -4.87 -7.93
CA PRO A 2 -12.52 -6.17 -7.76
C PRO A 2 -12.83 -6.49 -6.28
N ARG A 3 -13.95 -7.19 -6.01
CA ARG A 3 -14.36 -7.54 -4.63
C ARG A 3 -13.30 -8.31 -3.82
N PRO A 4 -12.56 -9.28 -4.40
CA PRO A 4 -11.53 -10.02 -3.67
C PRO A 4 -10.37 -9.13 -3.22
N ASP A 5 -9.93 -8.21 -4.08
CA ASP A 5 -8.82 -7.32 -3.77
C ASP A 5 -9.21 -6.34 -2.67
N ARG A 6 -10.46 -5.84 -2.67
CA ARG A 6 -10.94 -4.92 -1.63
C ARG A 6 -10.91 -5.56 -0.24
N ARG A 7 -11.25 -6.86 -0.14
CA ARG A 7 -11.14 -7.61 1.10
C ARG A 7 -9.68 -7.72 1.53
N ARG A 8 -8.79 -8.19 0.66
CA ARG A 8 -7.36 -8.33 0.97
C ARG A 8 -6.70 -7.02 1.39
N ILE A 9 -7.06 -5.91 0.75
CA ILE A 9 -6.57 -4.59 1.14
C ILE A 9 -7.09 -4.20 2.52
N ARG A 10 -8.37 -4.42 2.82
CA ARG A 10 -8.92 -4.16 4.14
C ARG A 10 -8.21 -4.97 5.21
N ASP A 11 -8.10 -6.28 5.01
CA ASP A 11 -7.41 -7.17 5.94
C ASP A 11 -5.96 -6.71 6.17
N LYS A 12 -5.30 -6.18 5.13
CA LYS A 12 -3.95 -5.61 5.25
C LYS A 12 -3.94 -4.32 6.06
N ILE A 13 -4.87 -3.40 5.84
CA ILE A 13 -4.99 -2.16 6.61
C ILE A 13 -5.28 -2.47 8.08
N ASP A 14 -6.20 -3.39 8.35
CA ASP A 14 -6.52 -3.82 9.72
C ASP A 14 -5.28 -4.43 10.40
N SER A 15 -4.50 -5.26 9.68
CA SER A 15 -3.25 -5.79 10.23
C SER A 15 -2.20 -4.71 10.52
N LEU A 16 -2.14 -3.65 9.71
CA LEU A 16 -1.22 -2.53 9.93
C LEU A 16 -1.65 -1.69 11.13
N ARG A 17 -2.97 -1.56 11.37
CA ARG A 17 -3.50 -0.87 12.54
C ARG A 17 -3.11 -1.57 13.85
N GLU A 18 -3.23 -2.90 13.89
CA GLU A 18 -2.95 -3.69 15.09
C GLU A 18 -1.45 -3.90 15.33
N ASN A 19 -0.67 -4.02 14.26
CA ASN A 19 0.76 -4.28 14.34
C ASN A 19 1.51 -3.50 13.26
N LEU A 20 1.87 -2.26 13.61
CA LEU A 20 2.70 -1.42 12.76
C LEU A 20 4.10 -2.02 12.69
N PRO A 21 4.58 -2.40 11.49
CA PRO A 21 5.93 -2.91 11.35
C PRO A 21 6.93 -1.78 11.62
N ASP A 22 8.03 -2.13 12.29
CA ASP A 22 9.04 -1.18 12.74
C ASP A 22 9.61 -0.40 11.53
N PRO A 23 9.45 0.92 11.46
CA PRO A 23 9.91 1.73 10.33
C PRO A 23 11.42 1.60 10.07
N ASP A 24 12.24 1.26 11.07
CA ASP A 24 13.68 1.08 10.87
C ASP A 24 14.04 -0.25 10.22
N THR A 25 13.20 -1.27 10.39
CA THR A 25 13.38 -2.60 9.76
C THR A 25 12.65 -2.72 8.42
N THR A 26 11.67 -1.84 8.16
CA THR A 26 10.80 -1.93 6.99
C THR A 26 11.20 -0.98 5.85
N LYS A 27 12.26 -0.19 6.04
CA LYS A 27 12.89 0.60 4.98
C LYS A 27 13.38 -0.34 3.87
N THR A 28 12.73 -0.29 2.71
CA THR A 28 13.22 -0.99 1.53
C THR A 28 14.47 -0.32 0.99
N LYS A 29 15.49 -1.12 0.62
CA LYS A 29 16.67 -0.63 -0.10
C LYS A 29 16.26 0.09 -1.40
N GLY A 30 16.71 1.34 -1.59
CA GLY A 30 16.48 2.18 -2.78
C GLY A 30 16.07 3.62 -2.42
N ASP A 31 15.89 4.49 -3.44
CA ASP A 31 15.63 5.94 -3.29
C ASP A 31 14.24 6.30 -2.71
N SER A 32 13.43 5.33 -2.29
CA SER A 32 12.12 5.60 -1.71
C SER A 32 12.19 5.47 -0.19
N PRO A 33 11.96 6.55 0.57
CA PRO A 33 12.09 6.52 2.03
C PRO A 33 10.95 5.77 2.73
N PHE A 34 9.90 5.37 2.00
CA PHE A 34 8.67 4.84 2.58
C PHE A 34 8.57 3.31 2.54
N PRO A 35 8.18 2.67 3.65
CA PRO A 35 7.81 1.26 3.67
C PRO A 35 6.70 0.94 2.66
N ARG A 36 6.77 -0.25 2.05
CA ARG A 36 5.78 -0.69 1.05
C ARG A 36 5.43 -2.16 1.14
N SER A 37 4.16 -2.49 0.94
CA SER A 37 3.64 -3.86 0.88
C SER A 37 2.84 -4.10 -0.40
N ARG A 38 2.89 -5.31 -0.95
CA ARG A 38 2.14 -5.69 -2.17
C ARG A 38 0.90 -6.48 -1.78
N VAL A 39 -0.26 -6.08 -2.29
CA VAL A 39 -1.53 -6.79 -2.16
C VAL A 39 -2.13 -6.98 -3.55
N GLY A 40 -1.89 -8.15 -4.15
CA GLY A 40 -2.28 -8.41 -5.55
C GLY A 40 -1.66 -7.40 -6.51
N ASP A 41 -2.50 -6.69 -7.26
CA ASP A 41 -2.11 -5.62 -8.18
C ASP A 41 -1.92 -4.26 -7.49
N TYR A 42 -1.92 -4.18 -6.16
CA TYR A 42 -1.78 -2.91 -5.45
C TYR A 42 -0.47 -2.89 -4.65
N ARG A 43 0.15 -1.72 -4.60
CA ARG A 43 1.20 -1.38 -3.63
C ARG A 43 0.60 -0.44 -2.60
N ILE A 44 0.71 -0.84 -1.34
CA ILE A 44 0.35 -0.02 -0.19
C ILE A 44 1.65 0.57 0.32
N ILE A 45 1.76 1.89 0.23
CA ILE A 45 2.81 2.69 0.87
C ILE A 45 2.17 3.28 2.11
N TYR A 46 2.90 3.28 3.22
CA TYR A 46 2.40 3.87 4.45
C TYR A 46 3.53 4.54 5.21
N GLU A 47 3.15 5.52 6.00
CA GLU A 47 4.00 6.25 6.92
C GLU A 47 3.22 6.56 8.20
N ILE A 48 3.93 6.70 9.30
CA ILE A 48 3.38 7.18 10.56
C ILE A 48 3.82 8.63 10.69
N CYS A 49 2.87 9.55 10.67
CA CYS A 49 3.10 10.97 10.90
C CYS A 49 2.51 11.31 12.26
N GLU A 50 3.37 11.56 13.24
CA GLU A 50 2.98 11.73 14.65
C GLU A 50 2.19 10.49 15.11
N ASP A 51 0.89 10.62 15.37
CA ASP A 51 -0.01 9.53 15.77
C ASP A 51 -0.95 9.09 14.65
N THR A 52 -0.71 9.52 13.41
CA THR A 52 -1.56 9.24 12.25
C THR A 52 -0.90 8.27 11.29
N LEU A 53 -1.57 7.13 11.05
CA LEU A 53 -1.19 6.20 9.98
C LEU A 53 -1.71 6.72 8.64
N VAL A 54 -0.81 7.23 7.80
CA VAL A 54 -1.11 7.68 6.44
C VAL A 54 -0.88 6.51 5.47
N ILE A 55 -1.88 6.19 4.65
CA ILE A 55 -1.83 5.08 3.70
C ILE A 55 -2.09 5.58 2.28
N LEU A 56 -1.11 5.39 1.41
CA LEU A 56 -1.21 5.61 -0.03
C LEU A 56 -1.30 4.28 -0.77
N MET A 57 -2.39 4.07 -1.52
CA MET A 57 -2.55 2.87 -2.34
C MET A 57 -2.32 3.17 -3.82
N LEU A 58 -1.33 2.51 -4.42
CA LEU A 58 -1.00 2.62 -5.83
C LEU A 58 -1.41 1.34 -6.56
N LYS A 59 -2.24 1.45 -7.60
CA LYS A 59 -2.51 0.31 -8.49
C LYS A 59 -1.32 0.11 -9.42
N MET A 60 -0.81 -1.11 -9.45
CA MET A 60 0.21 -1.61 -10.36
C MET A 60 -0.44 -2.34 -11.53
N GLY A 61 0.02 -2.05 -12.74
CA GLY A 61 -0.45 -2.69 -13.97
C GLY A 61 0.24 -2.08 -15.19
N HIS A 62 0.04 -2.66 -16.38
CA HIS A 62 0.52 -2.04 -17.61
C HIS A 62 -0.08 -0.64 -17.76
N ARG A 63 0.76 0.36 -18.09
CA ARG A 63 0.35 1.78 -18.25
C ARG A 63 -0.96 1.96 -19.02
N LYS A 64 -1.17 1.17 -20.08
CA LYS A 64 -2.36 1.21 -20.95
C LYS A 64 -3.64 0.77 -20.22
N GLU A 65 -3.56 -0.18 -19.31
CA GLU A 65 -4.69 -0.66 -18.50
C GLU A 65 -5.10 0.33 -17.41
N ILE A 66 -4.12 1.06 -16.84
CA ILE A 66 -4.39 2.06 -15.81
C ILE A 66 -5.10 3.27 -16.42
N TYR A 67 -4.61 3.80 -17.55
CA TYR A 67 -5.21 4.97 -18.19
C TYR A 67 -6.61 4.71 -18.75
N LYS A 68 -6.89 3.51 -19.28
CA LYS A 68 -8.21 3.14 -19.81
C LYS A 68 -9.36 3.21 -18.81
N ARG A 69 -9.07 3.20 -17.50
CA ARG A 69 -10.07 3.21 -16.42
C ARG A 69 -10.19 4.56 -15.70
N LEU A 70 -9.40 5.56 -16.12
CA LEU A 70 -9.44 6.92 -15.59
C LEU A 70 -10.19 7.90 -16.50
N ASN A 71 -10.67 7.42 -17.66
CA ASN A 71 -11.57 8.13 -18.56
C ASN A 71 -13.00 7.60 -18.40
#